data_AF-A0A7W1KC70-F1
#
_entry.id   AF-A0A7W1KC70-F1
#
_cell.length_a   1.000
_cell.length_b   1.000
_cell.length_c   1.000
_cell.angle_alpha   90.00
_cell.angle_beta   90.00
_cell.angle_gamma   90.00
#
_symmetry.space_group_name_H-M   'P 1'
#
loop_
_entity.id
_entity.type
_entity.pdbx_description
1 polymer ?
#
loop_
_entity_poly.entity_id
_entity_poly.type
_entity_poly.pdbx_seq_one_letter_code
_entity_poly.pdbx_strand_id
1 'polypeptide(L)' 'MTAWLLLLLGGGESYGWALLAALRERGLSVDQSSAYRTLRHLERDGAAASHWMDSSGGPRRRAYRLTPAGRRT' A
#
# COMPACT_ATOMS: atom_id res chain seq x y z
N MET A 1 -1.69 9.32 8.10
CA MET A 1 -1.04 8.49 7.05
C MET A 1 -1.87 7.28 6.67
N THR A 2 -2.37 6.49 7.63
CA THR A 2 -3.21 5.29 7.38
C THR A 2 -4.39 5.54 6.45
N ALA A 3 -5.15 6.62 6.67
CA ALA A 3 -6.30 6.99 5.82
C ALA A 3 -5.92 7.21 4.33
N TRP A 4 -4.74 7.78 4.06
CA TRP A 4 -4.29 8.00 2.68
C TRP A 4 -3.92 6.70 1.97
N LEU A 5 -3.31 5.75 2.68
CA LEU A 5 -3.00 4.43 2.12
C LEU A 5 -4.26 3.60 1.88
N LEU A 6 -5.24 3.67 2.80
CA LEU A 6 -6.56 3.06 2.59
C LEU A 6 -7.26 3.66 1.36
N LEU A 7 -7.25 5.00 1.23
CA LEU A 7 -7.85 5.69 0.08
C LEU A 7 -7.21 5.26 -1.25
N LEU A 8 -5.88 5.20 -1.31
CA LEU A 8 -5.16 4.79 -2.52
C LEU A 8 -5.43 3.32 -2.87
N LEU A 9 -5.52 2.43 -1.87
CA LEU A 9 -5.84 1.01 -2.07
C LEU A 9 -7.33 0.75 -2.33
N GLY A 10 -8.20 1.72 -2.04
CA GLY A 10 -9.62 1.68 -2.38
C GLY A 10 -9.89 1.69 -3.88
N GLY A 11 -8.98 2.30 -4.67
CA GLY A 11 -9.04 2.31 -6.13
C GLY A 11 -8.60 1.00 -6.79
N GLY A 12 -8.04 0.06 -6.03
CA GLY A 12 -7.54 -1.21 -6.55
C GLY A 12 -6.19 -1.59 -5.95
N GLU A 13 -5.67 -2.72 -6.41
CA GLU A 13 -4.35 -3.19 -6.02
C GLU A 13 -3.25 -2.24 -6.52
N SER A 14 -2.23 -2.01 -5.68
CA SER A 14 -1.13 -1.10 -6.00
C SER A 14 0.20 -1.56 -5.41
N TYR A 15 1.31 -1.13 -6.01
CA TYR A 15 2.65 -1.43 -5.53
C TYR A 15 3.09 -0.43 -4.44
N GLY A 16 3.87 -0.89 -3.46
CA GLY A 16 4.34 -0.03 -2.36
C GLY A 16 5.05 1.26 -2.82
N TRP A 17 5.82 1.20 -3.91
CA TRP A 17 6.47 2.38 -4.50
C TRP A 17 5.49 3.32 -5.20
N ALA A 18 4.45 2.80 -5.85
CA ALA A 18 3.43 3.59 -6.52
C ALA A 18 2.56 4.34 -5.49
N LEU A 19 2.28 3.70 -4.35
CA LEU A 19 1.63 4.36 -3.21
C LEU A 19 2.47 5.53 -2.70
N LEU A 20 3.79 5.33 -2.53
CA LEU A 20 4.71 6.39 -2.11
C LEU A 20 4.77 7.55 -3.12
N ALA A 21 4.82 7.25 -4.42
CA ALA A 21 4.79 8.26 -5.47
C ALA A 21 3.50 9.08 -5.40
N ALA A 22 2.34 8.41 -5.31
CA ALA A 22 1.03 9.06 -5.23
C ALA A 22 0.84 9.92 -3.96
N LEU A 23 1.50 9.57 -2.84
CA LEU A 23 1.53 10.39 -1.63
C LEU A 23 2.39 11.65 -1.83
N ARG A 24 3.56 11.51 -2.46
CA ARG A 24 4.47 12.64 -2.74
C ARG A 24 3.85 13.63 -3.72
N GLU A 25 3.16 13.15 -4.75
CA GLU A 25 2.41 13.98 -5.72
C GLU A 25 1.33 14.83 -5.04
N ARG A 26 0.78 14.36 -3.92
CA ARG A 26 -0.21 15.08 -3.10
C ARG A 26 0.44 16.03 -2.07
N GLY A 27 1.74 16.28 -2.17
CA GLY A 27 2.49 17.14 -1.26
C GLY A 27 2.75 16.53 0.11
N LEU A 28 2.48 15.23 0.30
CA LEU A 28 2.74 14.56 1.58
C LEU A 28 4.22 14.13 1.62
N SER A 29 5.00 14.79 2.48
CA SER A 29 6.38 14.38 2.76
C SER A 29 6.35 13.14 3.66
N VAL A 30 6.30 11.97 3.03
CA VAL A 30 6.23 10.67 3.71
C VAL A 30 7.54 9.94 3.56
N ASP A 31 8.15 9.60 4.69
CA ASP A 31 9.30 8.70 4.73
C ASP A 31 8.89 7.28 4.32
N GLN A 32 9.72 6.65 3.49
CA GLN A 32 9.49 5.32 2.96
C GLN A 32 9.31 4.27 4.08
N SER A 33 10.15 4.34 5.12
CA SER A 33 10.08 3.43 6.27
C SER A 33 8.76 3.61 7.03
N SER A 34 8.30 4.85 7.15
CA SER A 34 7.02 5.18 7.79
C SER A 34 5.84 4.59 7.03
N ALA A 35 5.76 4.78 5.70
CA ALA A 35 4.69 4.21 4.88
C ALA A 35 4.67 2.68 4.94
N TYR A 36 5.83 2.02 4.84
CA TYR A 36 5.91 0.56 4.95
C TYR A 36 5.59 0.05 6.36
N ARG A 37 5.83 0.85 7.41
CA ARG A 37 5.38 0.53 8.77
C ARG A 37 3.86 0.58 8.86
N THR A 38 3.22 1.59 8.26
CA THR A 38 1.76 1.68 8.20
C THR A 38 1.15 0.55 7.37
N LEU A 39 1.73 0.20 6.22
CA LEU A 39 1.28 -0.97 5.43
C LEU A 39 1.35 -2.26 6.24
N ARG A 40 2.46 -2.49 6.97
CA ARG A 40 2.59 -3.65 7.87
C ARG A 40 1.56 -3.65 9.00
N HIS A 41 1.19 -2.48 9.52
CA HIS A 41 0.14 -2.38 10.53
C HIS A 41 -1.22 -2.74 9.94
N LEU A 42 -1.56 -2.21 8.75
CA LEU A 42 -2.78 -2.57 8.03
C LEU A 42 -2.86 -4.07 7.69
N GLU A 43 -1.73 -4.69 7.37
CA GLU A 43 -1.66 -6.16 7.19
C GLU A 43 -1.93 -6.91 8.49
N ARG A 44 -1.30 -6.48 9.59
CA ARG A 44 -1.52 -7.07 10.92
C ARG A 44 -2.97 -6.96 11.38
N ASP A 45 -3.61 -5.84 11.09
CA ASP A 45 -5.00 -5.57 11.46
C ASP A 45 -6.00 -6.23 10.49
N GLY A 46 -5.50 -6.93 9.47
CA GLY A 46 -6.32 -7.59 8.45
C GLY A 46 -7.05 -6.63 7.51
N ALA A 47 -6.72 -5.35 7.50
CA ALA A 47 -7.30 -4.33 6.63
C ALA A 47 -6.69 -4.33 5.22
N ALA A 48 -5.41 -4.70 5.10
CA ALA A 48 -4.72 -4.89 3.83
C ALA A 48 -4.12 -6.29 3.73
N ALA A 49 -3.90 -6.74 2.50
CA ALA A 49 -3.12 -7.93 2.20
C ALA A 49 -2.09 -7.58 1.14
N SER A 50 -0.96 -8.28 1.15
CA SER A 50 0.04 -8.18 0.09
C SER A 50 0.40 -9.52 -0.47
N HIS A 51 0.90 -9.50 -1.70
CA HIS A 51 1.48 -10.67 -2.34
C HIS A 51 2.65 -10.27 -3.23
N TRP A 52 3.53 -11.24 -3.50
CA TRP A 52 4.61 -11.05 -4.45
C TRP A 52 4.08 -11.30 -5.85
N MET A 53 4.20 -10.29 -6.70
CA MET A 53 3.99 -10.44 -8.14
C MET A 53 5.34 -10.73 -8.79
N ASP A 54 5.39 -11.84 -9.51
CA ASP A 54 6.51 -12.12 -10.38
C ASP A 54 6.49 -11.14 -11.55
N SER A 55 7.66 -10.59 -11.87
CA SER A 55 7.80 -9.69 -13.02
C SER A 55 8.65 -10.40 -14.07
N SER A 56 8.22 -10.34 -15.33
CA SER A 56 8.76 -11.12 -16.46
C SER A 56 10.24 -10.87 -16.79
N GLY A 57 10.95 -10.04 -16.01
CA GLY A 57 12.35 -9.69 -16.23
C GLY A 57 12.94 -8.77 -15.16
N GLY A 58 12.42 -8.77 -13.93
CA GLY A 58 12.87 -7.86 -12.87
C GLY A 58 12.64 -8.40 -11.46
N PRO A 59 13.11 -7.66 -10.42
CA PRO A 59 12.94 -8.07 -9.04
C PRO A 59 11.45 -8.19 -8.69
N ARG A 60 11.11 -9.21 -7.90
CA ARG A 60 9.74 -9.45 -7.43
C ARG A 60 9.19 -8.19 -6.77
N ARG A 61 7.97 -7.82 -7.12
CA ARG A 61 7.32 -6.61 -6.60
C ARG A 61 6.23 -7.00 -5.62
N ARG A 62 6.17 -6.30 -4.49
CA ARG A 62 5.11 -6.51 -3.51
C ARG A 62 3.92 -5.62 -3.87
N ALA A 63 2.81 -6.26 -4.22
CA ALA A 63 1.54 -5.61 -4.45
C ALA A 63 0.72 -5.65 -3.16
N TYR A 64 -0.07 -4.60 -2.93
CA TYR A 64 -0.93 -4.42 -1.77
C TYR A 64 -2.35 -4.18 -2.24
N ARG A 65 -3.33 -4.74 -1.53
CA ARG A 65 -4.77 -4.54 -1.78
C ARG A 65 -5.54 -4.46 -0.47
N LEU A 66 -6.68 -3.77 -0.46
CA LEU A 66 -7.61 -3.85 0.66
C LEU A 66 -8.28 -5.22 0.72
N THR A 67 -8.38 -5.74 1.94
CA THR A 67 -9.25 -6.87 2.25
C THR A 67 -10.71 -6.42 2.30
N PRO A 68 -11.69 -7.35 2.30
CA PRO A 68 -13.08 -6.99 2.54
C PRO A 68 -13.31 -6.27 3.88
N ALA A 69 -12.50 -6.54 4.90
CA ALA A 69 -12.57 -5.84 6.17
C ALA A 69 -12.10 -4.39 6.06
N GLY A 70 -10.94 -4.16 5.43
CA GLY A 70 -10.39 -2.81 5.27
C GLY A 70 -11.17 -1.89 4.32
N ARG A 71 -12.04 -2.44 3.45
CA ARG A 71 -12.98 -1.64 2.64
C ARG A 71 -14.17 -1.10 3.42
N ARG A 72 -14.43 -1.63 4.63
CA ARG A 72 -15.56 -1.23 5.48
C ARG A 72 -15.16 -0.25 6.58
N THR A 73 -13.88 0.12 6.64
CA THR A 73 -13.31 1.13 7.54
C THR A 73 -13.34 2.50 6.86
#